data_AF-A0A3Q0RB34-F1
#
_entry.id   AF-A0A3Q0RB34-F1
#
_cell.length_a   1.000
_cell.length_b   1.000
_cell.length_c   1.000
_cell.angle_alpha   90.00
_cell.angle_beta   90.00
_cell.angle_gamma   90.00
#
_symmetry.space_group_name_H-M   'P 1'
#
loop_
_entity.id
_entity.type
_entity.pdbx_description
1 polymer ?
#
loop_
_entity_poly.entity_id
_entity_poly.type
_entity_poly.pdbx_seq_one_letter_code
_entity_poly.pdbx_strand_id
1 'polypeptide(L)'
;VLNEGKVERLLSGQGSEVAGCDVGLEQSKPATLRKNVTYIVCAVIFNEKKEVLMVQEAKPDCYKQWYLPAGRVEVGESLEEAMKREVKEEAGFESEPITLLLVQEQGPQWIRFIFLAKVTGAHLDSAHQRYQTVLPYHHLNTASQTPVWLIYWKHS
;
A
#
# COMPACT_ATOMS: atom_id res chain seq x y z
N VAL A 1 -11.04 -6.43 22.67
CA VAL A 1 -10.62 -5.30 23.55
C VAL A 1 -9.38 -5.75 24.30
N LEU A 2 -8.24 -5.08 24.14
CA LEU A 2 -7.00 -5.40 24.86
C LEU A 2 -7.12 -4.88 26.30
N ASN A 3 -6.79 -5.70 27.30
CA ASN A 3 -6.75 -5.25 28.70
C ASN A 3 -5.35 -4.70 29.06
N GLU A 4 -5.27 -3.93 30.15
CA GLU A 4 -4.04 -3.23 30.55
C GLU A 4 -2.84 -4.17 30.74
N GLY A 5 -3.04 -5.34 31.35
CA GLY A 5 -1.97 -6.33 31.52
C GLY A 5 -1.45 -6.93 30.21
N LYS A 6 -2.26 -6.93 29.14
CA LYS A 6 -1.82 -7.37 27.80
C LYS A 6 -1.00 -6.28 27.09
N VAL A 7 -1.24 -5.01 27.42
CA VAL A 7 -0.46 -3.88 26.91
C VAL A 7 0.93 -3.85 27.54
N GLU A 8 1.05 -3.99 28.86
CA GLU A 8 2.36 -4.00 29.54
C GLU A 8 3.26 -5.15 29.04
N ARG A 9 2.68 -6.34 28.81
CA ARG A 9 3.41 -7.47 28.23
C ARG A 9 3.99 -7.16 26.86
N LEU A 10 3.20 -6.58 25.96
CA LEU A 10 3.68 -6.18 24.64
C LEU A 10 4.79 -5.13 24.72
N LEU A 11 4.65 -4.14 25.61
CA LEU A 11 5.65 -3.09 25.82
C LEU A 11 6.96 -3.63 26.43
N SER A 12 6.89 -4.72 27.20
CA SER A 12 8.06 -5.44 27.74
C SER A 12 8.78 -6.35 26.74
N GLY A 13 8.33 -6.39 25.47
CA GLY A 13 8.88 -7.26 24.42
C GLY A 13 8.34 -8.69 24.44
N GLN A 14 7.35 -8.99 25.28
CA GLN A 14 6.70 -10.30 25.33
C GLN A 14 5.53 -10.36 24.34
N GLY A 15 5.50 -11.42 23.53
CA GLY A 15 4.41 -11.65 22.58
C GLY A 15 3.06 -11.95 23.26
N SER A 16 1.98 -11.75 22.51
CA SER A 16 0.68 -12.29 22.87
C SER A 16 0.62 -13.77 22.47
N GLU A 17 0.02 -14.62 23.32
CA GLU A 17 -0.28 -16.01 22.92
C GLU A 17 -1.27 -15.99 21.75
N VAL A 18 -0.96 -16.74 20.71
CA VAL A 18 -1.78 -16.89 19.50
C VAL A 18 -2.64 -18.14 19.69
N ALA A 19 -3.95 -17.94 19.89
CA ALA A 19 -4.89 -19.03 20.20
C ALA A 19 -5.47 -19.73 18.95
N GLY A 20 -5.07 -19.32 17.75
CA GLY A 20 -5.52 -19.91 16.50
C GLY A 20 -4.75 -19.34 15.30
N CYS A 21 -4.56 -20.17 14.29
CA CYS A 21 -4.01 -19.78 12.99
C CYS A 21 -5.12 -19.94 11.95
N ASP A 22 -5.37 -18.91 11.14
CA ASP A 22 -6.36 -18.94 10.03
C ASP A 22 -5.85 -19.74 8.81
N VAL A 23 -5.14 -20.85 9.03
CA VAL A 23 -4.58 -21.67 7.96
C VAL A 23 -5.49 -22.87 7.74
N GLY A 24 -6.29 -22.83 6.67
CA GLY A 24 -6.87 -24.04 6.09
C GLY A 24 -5.73 -24.99 5.71
N LEU A 25 -5.58 -26.09 6.46
CA LEU A 25 -4.40 -26.95 6.45
C LEU A 25 -4.27 -27.88 5.23
N GLU A 26 -5.16 -27.81 4.25
CA GLU A 26 -5.13 -28.72 3.10
C GLU A 26 -4.61 -27.97 1.86
N GLN A 27 -3.33 -28.21 1.52
CA GLN A 27 -2.63 -27.90 0.25
C GLN A 27 -1.82 -26.61 0.10
N SER A 28 -1.34 -25.98 1.18
CA SER A 28 -0.39 -24.88 1.01
C SER A 28 1.07 -25.34 0.95
N LYS A 29 1.74 -25.19 -0.21
CA LYS A 29 3.19 -25.41 -0.32
C LYS A 29 3.91 -24.41 0.62
N PRO A 30 4.89 -24.84 1.44
CA PRO A 30 5.62 -23.95 2.33
C PRO A 30 6.21 -22.74 1.60
N ALA A 31 6.15 -21.57 2.24
CA ALA A 31 6.82 -20.36 1.79
C ALA A 31 8.33 -20.63 1.68
N THR A 32 8.88 -20.47 0.49
CA THR A 32 10.31 -20.49 0.23
C THR A 32 10.67 -19.13 -0.36
N LEU A 33 11.31 -18.31 0.49
CA LEU A 33 11.75 -16.98 0.13
C LEU A 33 12.50 -17.02 -1.21
N ARG A 34 12.21 -16.04 -2.08
CA ARG A 34 12.79 -15.91 -3.43
C ARG A 34 12.48 -17.06 -4.40
N LYS A 35 11.63 -18.03 -4.05
CA LYS A 35 11.18 -19.08 -4.98
C LYS A 35 9.69 -19.02 -5.28
N ASN A 36 8.85 -18.98 -4.24
CA ASN A 36 7.40 -19.04 -4.39
C ASN A 36 6.66 -17.99 -3.55
N VAL A 37 7.38 -17.01 -3.00
CA VAL A 37 6.79 -15.87 -2.31
C VAL A 37 6.72 -14.70 -3.28
N THR A 38 5.51 -14.17 -3.47
CA THR A 38 5.26 -12.90 -4.17
C THR A 38 5.37 -11.77 -3.15
N TYR A 39 6.27 -10.83 -3.40
CA TYR A 39 6.39 -9.62 -2.63
C TYR A 39 5.65 -8.48 -3.34
N ILE A 40 4.84 -7.76 -2.59
CA ILE A 40 4.11 -6.58 -3.05
C ILE A 40 4.60 -5.37 -2.25
N VAL A 41 4.78 -4.24 -2.91
CA VAL A 41 5.00 -2.96 -2.26
C VAL A 41 3.79 -2.06 -2.45
N CYS A 42 3.56 -1.19 -1.48
CA CYS A 42 2.47 -0.22 -1.48
C CYS A 42 2.98 1.08 -0.86
N ALA A 43 2.64 2.22 -1.46
CA ALA A 43 3.05 3.53 -1.00
C ALA A 43 1.86 4.31 -0.42
N VAL A 44 2.00 4.77 0.82
CA VAL A 44 1.13 5.78 1.43
C VAL A 44 1.87 7.11 1.34
N ILE A 45 1.30 8.05 0.59
CA ILE A 45 1.89 9.38 0.38
C ILE A 45 0.87 10.43 0.74
N PHE A 46 1.27 11.37 1.59
CA PHE A 46 0.43 12.51 1.96
C PHE A 46 0.93 13.79 1.27
N ASN A 47 -0.01 14.64 0.88
CA ASN A 47 0.30 16.03 0.56
C ASN A 47 0.29 16.91 1.83
N GLU A 48 0.62 18.20 1.68
CA GLU A 48 0.65 19.17 2.79
C GLU A 48 -0.71 19.34 3.48
N LYS A 49 -1.80 19.06 2.77
CA LYS A 49 -3.18 19.11 3.29
C LYS A 49 -3.60 17.84 4.02
N LYS A 50 -2.69 16.87 4.21
CA LYS A 50 -2.96 15.55 4.82
C LYS A 50 -3.96 14.70 4.03
N GLU A 51 -4.01 14.90 2.74
CA GLU A 51 -4.76 14.07 1.80
C GLU A 51 -3.82 13.01 1.22
N VAL A 52 -4.36 11.83 0.90
CA VAL A 52 -3.58 10.66 0.44
C VAL A 52 -3.62 10.51 -1.08
N LEU A 53 -2.47 10.19 -1.67
CA LEU A 53 -2.35 9.87 -3.09
C LEU A 53 -3.05 8.54 -3.40
N MET A 54 -3.98 8.56 -4.35
CA MET A 54 -4.69 7.38 -4.85
C MET A 54 -4.59 7.33 -6.38
N VAL A 55 -4.58 6.12 -6.92
CA VAL A 55 -4.58 5.82 -8.36
C VAL A 55 -5.84 5.02 -8.73
N GLN A 56 -6.23 5.10 -10.00
CA GLN A 56 -7.43 4.45 -10.53
C GLN A 56 -7.08 3.63 -11.79
N GLU A 57 -7.66 2.42 -11.89
CA GLU A 57 -7.41 1.50 -13.00
C GLU A 57 -7.92 2.10 -14.32
N ALA A 58 -7.11 2.03 -15.38
CA ALA A 58 -7.42 2.61 -16.68
C ALA A 58 -8.37 1.73 -17.55
N LYS A 59 -8.66 0.49 -17.13
CA LYS A 59 -9.44 -0.45 -17.94
C LYS A 59 -10.95 -0.16 -17.86
N PRO A 60 -11.64 -0.01 -19.01
CA PRO A 60 -13.06 0.28 -19.08
C PRO A 60 -13.97 -0.72 -18.36
N ASP A 61 -13.53 -1.97 -18.20
CA ASP A 61 -14.32 -3.04 -17.58
C ASP A 61 -14.16 -3.11 -16.05
N CYS A 62 -13.21 -2.35 -15.46
CA CYS A 62 -12.95 -2.26 -14.01
C CYS A 62 -13.10 -0.83 -13.49
N TYR A 63 -14.01 -0.05 -14.08
CA TYR A 63 -14.27 1.32 -13.67
C TYR A 63 -14.63 1.41 -12.17
N LYS A 64 -13.91 2.29 -11.44
CA LYS A 64 -14.27 2.94 -10.15
C LYS A 64 -13.63 2.46 -8.85
N GLN A 65 -12.61 1.58 -8.86
CA GLN A 65 -11.88 1.29 -7.62
C GLN A 65 -10.62 2.17 -7.49
N TRP A 66 -10.50 2.84 -6.35
CA TRP A 66 -9.34 3.63 -5.96
C TRP A 66 -8.41 2.77 -5.11
N TYR A 67 -7.13 2.79 -5.43
CA TYR A 67 -6.11 2.08 -4.67
C TYR A 67 -4.89 2.96 -4.41
N LEU A 68 -4.11 2.58 -3.41
CA LEU A 68 -2.78 3.17 -3.19
C LEU A 68 -1.82 2.67 -4.28
N PRO A 69 -0.85 3.49 -4.72
CA PRO A 69 0.17 3.03 -5.66
C PRO A 69 0.85 1.77 -5.12
N ALA A 70 0.80 0.70 -5.90
CA ALA A 70 1.23 -0.61 -5.43
C ALA A 70 1.48 -1.58 -6.57
N GLY A 71 2.50 -2.41 -6.42
CA GLY A 71 2.77 -3.47 -7.39
C GLY A 71 3.75 -4.50 -6.91
N ARG A 72 4.09 -5.42 -7.81
CA ARG A 72 4.95 -6.56 -7.51
C ARG A 72 6.40 -6.11 -7.51
N VAL A 73 7.16 -6.67 -6.56
CA VAL A 73 8.62 -6.57 -6.60
C VAL A 73 9.13 -7.49 -7.71
N GLU A 74 9.86 -6.91 -8.64
CA GLU A 74 10.52 -7.59 -9.75
C GLU A 74 11.82 -8.28 -9.31
N VAL A 75 12.36 -9.10 -10.20
CA VAL A 75 13.60 -9.83 -9.93
C VAL A 75 14.78 -8.88 -9.99
N GLY A 76 15.51 -8.77 -8.89
CA GLY A 76 16.77 -8.00 -8.82
C GLY A 76 16.61 -6.60 -8.27
N GLU A 77 15.38 -6.13 -8.03
CA GLU A 77 15.14 -4.86 -7.32
C GLU A 77 14.95 -5.07 -5.81
N SER A 78 15.28 -4.02 -5.05
CA SER A 78 14.94 -3.87 -3.64
C SER A 78 13.48 -3.43 -3.47
N LEU A 79 12.95 -3.56 -2.25
CA LEU A 79 11.60 -3.07 -1.92
C LEU A 79 11.47 -1.56 -2.14
N GLU A 80 12.54 -0.81 -1.90
CA GLU A 80 12.55 0.65 -2.08
C GLU A 80 12.54 1.02 -3.56
N GLU A 81 13.35 0.35 -4.39
CA GLU A 81 13.35 0.54 -5.84
C GLU A 81 12.00 0.19 -6.45
N ALA A 82 11.40 -0.93 -6.04
CA ALA A 82 10.07 -1.33 -6.44
C ALA A 82 9.03 -0.25 -6.10
N MET A 83 9.04 0.26 -4.87
CA MET A 83 8.09 1.29 -4.42
C MET A 83 8.21 2.56 -5.26
N LYS A 84 9.44 3.03 -5.51
CA LYS A 84 9.71 4.22 -6.33
C LYS A 84 9.23 4.03 -7.76
N ARG A 85 9.51 2.86 -8.36
CA ARG A 85 9.08 2.50 -9.72
C ARG A 85 7.56 2.52 -9.83
N GLU A 86 6.84 1.85 -8.93
CA GLU A 86 5.37 1.78 -8.95
C GLU A 86 4.73 3.16 -8.78
N VAL A 87 5.21 3.99 -7.84
CA VAL A 87 4.71 5.36 -7.67
C VAL A 87 4.94 6.20 -8.93
N LYS A 88 6.09 6.04 -9.59
CA LYS A 88 6.41 6.75 -10.82
C LYS A 88 5.54 6.28 -12.00
N GLU A 89 5.35 4.99 -12.17
CA GLU A 89 4.58 4.41 -13.28
C GLU A 89 3.07 4.63 -13.17
N GLU A 90 2.52 4.53 -11.95
CA GLU A 90 1.09 4.65 -11.70
C GLU A 90 0.64 6.10 -11.44
N ALA A 91 1.48 6.89 -10.77
CA ALA A 91 1.13 8.25 -10.33
C ALA A 91 2.05 9.36 -10.90
N GLY A 92 3.13 9.04 -11.62
CA GLY A 92 3.97 10.05 -12.27
C GLY A 92 4.84 10.89 -11.32
N PHE A 93 5.02 10.45 -10.06
CA PHE A 93 5.82 11.16 -9.06
C PHE A 93 7.14 10.44 -8.77
N GLU A 94 8.21 11.22 -8.66
CA GLU A 94 9.42 10.78 -7.96
C GLU A 94 9.17 10.78 -6.46
N SER A 95 9.59 9.71 -5.77
CA SER A 95 9.32 9.53 -4.35
C SER A 95 10.47 8.87 -3.61
N GLU A 96 10.47 9.01 -2.29
CA GLU A 96 11.43 8.36 -1.39
C GLU A 96 10.69 7.75 -0.20
N PRO A 97 11.03 6.51 0.21
CA PRO A 97 10.49 5.91 1.42
C PRO A 97 10.96 6.70 2.65
N ILE A 98 10.05 6.93 3.58
CA ILE A 98 10.35 7.48 4.91
C ILE A 98 10.52 6.33 5.90
N THR A 99 9.56 5.40 5.94
CA THR A 99 9.58 4.24 6.83
C THR A 99 8.67 3.13 6.32
N LEU A 100 8.94 1.89 6.73
CA LEU A 100 8.01 0.78 6.61
C LEU A 100 6.92 0.93 7.69
N LEU A 101 5.66 0.98 7.27
CA LEU A 101 4.49 1.11 8.16
C LEU A 101 3.93 -0.24 8.60
N LEU A 102 3.83 -1.18 7.66
CA LEU A 102 3.20 -2.47 7.89
C LEU A 102 3.78 -3.54 6.96
N VAL A 103 3.94 -4.75 7.51
CA VAL A 103 4.12 -5.98 6.73
C VAL A 103 2.85 -6.81 6.93
N GLN A 104 2.20 -7.16 5.82
CA GLN A 104 0.97 -7.92 5.83
C GLN A 104 1.17 -9.21 5.03
N GLU A 105 0.79 -10.34 5.64
CA GLU A 105 0.78 -11.63 4.98
C GLU A 105 -0.66 -11.97 4.55
N GLN A 106 -0.82 -12.54 3.36
CA GLN A 106 -2.09 -13.11 2.88
C GLN A 106 -1.84 -14.53 2.40
N GLY A 107 -2.02 -15.48 3.30
CA GLY A 107 -1.61 -16.86 3.06
C GLY A 107 -0.08 -17.02 2.93
N PRO A 108 0.40 -18.20 2.49
CA PRO A 108 1.81 -18.56 2.63
C PRO A 108 2.74 -17.98 1.56
N GLN A 109 2.21 -17.30 0.54
CA GLN A 109 2.98 -16.93 -0.65
C GLN A 109 2.82 -15.47 -1.05
N TRP A 110 2.23 -14.65 -0.19
CA TRP A 110 1.96 -13.26 -0.50
C TRP A 110 2.26 -12.37 0.70
N ILE A 111 3.29 -11.54 0.55
CA ILE A 111 3.72 -10.59 1.58
C ILE A 111 3.68 -9.20 0.98
N ARG A 112 2.94 -8.30 1.63
CA ARG A 112 2.83 -6.89 1.25
C ARG A 112 3.58 -6.01 2.24
N PHE A 113 4.46 -5.17 1.72
CA PHE A 113 5.17 -4.13 2.46
C PHE A 113 4.53 -2.78 2.16
N ILE A 114 4.06 -2.10 3.20
CA ILE A 114 3.43 -0.79 3.06
C ILE A 114 4.40 0.26 3.59
N PHE A 115 4.85 1.15 2.72
CA PHE A 115 5.74 2.25 3.07
C PHE A 115 4.96 3.55 3.26
N LEU A 116 5.38 4.34 4.24
CA LEU A 116 5.16 5.78 4.21
C LEU A 116 6.23 6.38 3.30
N ALA A 117 5.83 7.16 2.32
CA ALA A 117 6.74 7.81 1.39
C ALA A 117 6.42 9.30 1.23
N LYS A 118 7.38 10.05 0.70
CA LYS A 118 7.21 11.46 0.32
C LYS A 118 7.57 11.65 -1.15
N VAL A 119 6.89 12.60 -1.79
CA VAL A 119 7.30 13.09 -3.11
C VAL A 119 8.58 13.91 -2.96
N THR A 120 9.54 13.72 -3.86
CA THR A 120 10.84 14.41 -3.83
C THR A 120 11.14 15.25 -5.07
N GLY A 121 10.28 15.19 -6.10
CA GLY A 121 10.42 15.96 -7.34
C GLY A 121 9.12 16.59 -7.81
N ALA A 122 9.20 17.39 -8.89
CA ALA A 122 8.03 17.88 -9.60
C ALA A 122 7.33 16.73 -10.35
N HIS A 123 6.02 16.89 -10.60
CA HIS A 123 5.25 15.96 -11.43
C HIS A 123 5.86 15.90 -12.84
N LEU A 124 6.14 14.69 -13.33
CA LEU A 124 6.59 14.49 -14.70
C LEU A 124 5.34 14.35 -15.59
N ASP A 125 5.13 15.33 -16.47
CA ASP A 125 4.10 15.29 -17.52
C ASP A 125 4.39 14.14 -18.51
N SER A 126 4.01 12.93 -18.14
CA SER A 126 3.94 11.80 -19.06
C SER A 126 2.55 11.76 -19.70
N ALA A 127 2.52 11.57 -21.03
CA ALA A 127 1.35 11.62 -21.92
C ALA A 127 0.26 10.54 -21.67
N HIS A 128 0.21 9.96 -20.47
CA HIS A 128 -0.89 9.15 -19.97
C HIS A 128 -1.34 9.78 -18.64
N GLN A 129 -2.25 10.74 -18.70
CA GLN A 129 -3.01 11.22 -17.54
C GLN A 129 -3.87 10.06 -17.02
N ARG A 130 -3.28 9.14 -16.27
CA ARG A 130 -4.04 8.22 -15.42
C ARG A 130 -4.56 9.05 -14.26
N TYR A 131 -5.87 9.09 -14.13
CA TYR A 131 -6.62 9.94 -13.21
C TYR A 131 -6.04 9.85 -11.79
N GLN A 132 -5.40 10.93 -11.36
CA GLN A 132 -4.95 11.12 -9.98
C GLN A 132 -6.08 11.79 -9.21
N THR A 133 -6.40 11.29 -8.03
CA THR A 133 -7.29 12.01 -7.11
C THR A 133 -6.76 11.85 -5.70
N VAL A 134 -6.76 12.95 -4.97
CA VAL A 134 -6.30 12.99 -3.58
C VAL A 134 -7.53 12.92 -2.68
N LEU A 135 -7.57 11.95 -1.78
CA LEU A 135 -8.69 11.79 -0.85
C LEU A 135 -8.29 12.29 0.54
N PRO A 136 -9.17 13.03 1.25
CA PRO A 136 -8.94 13.32 2.65
C PRO A 136 -8.83 12.03 3.47
N TYR A 137 -7.88 11.96 4.40
CA TYR A 137 -7.60 10.74 5.18
C TYR A 137 -8.84 10.14 5.87
N HIS A 138 -9.79 10.98 6.30
CA HIS A 138 -11.03 10.55 6.96
C HIS A 138 -12.03 9.83 6.04
N HIS A 139 -11.82 9.83 4.71
CA HIS A 139 -12.67 9.14 3.73
C HIS A 139 -12.15 7.77 3.29
N LEU A 140 -11.02 7.30 3.85
CA LEU A 140 -10.43 6.01 3.48
C LEU A 140 -11.33 4.80 3.79
N ASN A 141 -12.12 4.85 4.87
CA ASN A 141 -13.06 3.77 5.22
C ASN A 141 -14.23 3.65 4.23
N THR A 142 -14.54 4.71 3.48
CA THR A 142 -15.68 4.76 2.52
C THR A 142 -15.27 4.38 1.10
N ALA A 143 -13.96 4.35 0.80
CA ALA A 143 -13.42 4.03 -0.52
C ALA A 143 -13.72 2.58 -0.98
N SER A 144 -14.12 1.69 -0.05
CA SER A 144 -14.52 0.32 -0.38
C SER A 144 -15.97 0.20 -0.92
N GLN A 145 -16.85 1.21 -0.75
CA GLN A 145 -18.28 1.08 -1.13
C GLN A 145 -19.06 2.35 -1.56
N THR A 146 -18.45 3.47 -1.99
CA THR A 146 -19.27 4.63 -2.45
C THR A 146 -18.89 5.22 -3.82
N PRO A 147 -19.88 5.51 -4.69
CA PRO A 147 -19.69 6.29 -5.91
C PRO A 147 -19.96 7.78 -5.65
N VAL A 148 -18.95 8.64 -5.48
CA VAL A 148 -19.17 10.10 -5.38
C VAL A 148 -17.99 10.90 -5.94
N TRP A 149 -18.30 11.62 -7.02
CA TRP A 149 -17.78 12.87 -7.58
C TRP A 149 -16.39 13.44 -7.17
N LEU A 150 -15.52 13.56 -8.19
CA LEU A 150 -14.48 14.59 -8.46
C LEU A 150 -13.89 15.42 -7.31
N ILE A 151 -12.57 15.33 -7.11
CA ILE A 151 -11.76 16.45 -6.59
C ILE A 151 -10.45 16.57 -7.39
N TYR A 152 -10.27 17.73 -8.03
CA TYR A 152 -9.11 18.14 -8.82
C TYR A 152 -7.92 18.54 -7.94
N TRP A 153 -6.70 18.22 -8.38
CA TRP A 153 -5.49 18.96 -8.01
C TRP A 153 -5.58 20.35 -8.68
N LYS A 154 -5.70 21.42 -7.88
CA LYS A 154 -5.47 22.78 -8.38
C LYS A 154 -4.14 23.25 -7.83
N HIS A 155 -3.12 23.30 -8.70
CA HIS A 155 -1.90 24.06 -8.43
C HIS A 155 -2.33 25.49 -8.10
N SER A 156 -1.86 25.99 -6.96
CA SER A 156 -1.87 27.42 -6.64
C SER A 156 -0.65 28.06 -7.26
#